data_AF-A0A059CFU0-F1
#
_entry.id   AF-A0A059CFU0-F1
#
_cell.length_a   1.000
_cell.length_b   1.000
_cell.length_c   1.000
_cell.angle_alpha   90.00
_cell.angle_beta   90.00
_cell.angle_gamma   90.00
#
_symmetry.space_group_name_H-M   'P 1'
#
loop_
_entity.id
_entity.type
_entity.pdbx_description
1 polymer ?
#
loop_
_entity_poly.entity_id
_entity_poly.type
_entity_poly.pdbx_seq_one_letter_code
_entity_poly.pdbx_strand_id
1 'polypeptide(L)'
;EAILEANQKGVKVLTLGLLNQGEGLNGNGELYIQKHRALRIKLVDGSSLAVAVVLHSIPKETSQVLFRGNLNKLTYAIAHALCARDIQVYVASKDEHEKLKRSLDGKYGGNLILSRTFSQEIWLVGDGLAEEEQKKAPKGTLFIPFSQFPPKQIREDCLYHSTPAMIAPQSFDNLHSCENWLPRRVMSAWRVAGIVHALEGWNMNECGSMMFDIEKAWKASLQHGFRPLALPAM
;
A
#
# COMPACT_ATOMS: atom_id res chain seq x y z
N GLU A 1 6.02 -2.40 -24.58
CA GLU A 1 7.26 -1.87 -25.17
C GLU A 1 8.30 -1.51 -24.12
N ALA A 2 8.02 -0.58 -23.19
CA ALA A 2 8.98 -0.15 -22.16
C ALA A 2 9.68 -1.27 -21.37
N ILE A 3 8.94 -2.33 -20.96
CA ILE A 3 9.55 -3.47 -20.24
C ILE A 3 10.52 -4.29 -21.10
N LEU A 4 10.26 -4.41 -22.40
CA LEU A 4 11.13 -5.12 -23.34
C LEU A 4 12.39 -4.32 -23.61
N GLU A 5 12.26 -3.00 -23.79
CA GLU A 5 13.38 -2.08 -23.94
C GLU A 5 14.27 -2.09 -22.70
N ALA A 6 13.68 -2.00 -21.50
CA ALA A 6 14.42 -2.11 -20.24
C ALA A 6 15.18 -3.45 -20.13
N ASN A 7 14.54 -4.54 -20.52
CA ASN A 7 15.18 -5.86 -20.55
C ASN A 7 16.34 -5.92 -21.55
N GLN A 8 16.20 -5.35 -22.75
CA GLN A 8 17.28 -5.25 -23.75
C GLN A 8 18.45 -4.40 -23.26
N LYS A 9 18.17 -3.33 -22.51
CA LYS A 9 19.17 -2.46 -21.88
C LYS A 9 19.83 -3.08 -20.64
N GLY A 10 19.46 -4.32 -20.27
CA GLY A 10 20.06 -5.02 -19.13
C GLY A 10 19.58 -4.52 -17.76
N VAL A 11 18.44 -3.84 -17.69
CA VAL A 11 17.84 -3.42 -16.42
C VAL A 11 17.50 -4.66 -15.59
N LYS A 12 17.90 -4.66 -14.32
CA LYS A 12 17.72 -5.79 -13.40
C LYS A 12 16.33 -5.82 -12.77
N VAL A 13 15.81 -4.65 -12.39
CA VAL A 13 14.50 -4.50 -11.73
C VAL A 13 13.74 -3.37 -12.40
N LEU A 14 12.45 -3.59 -12.69
CA LEU A 14 11.53 -2.57 -13.17
C LEU A 14 10.34 -2.48 -12.23
N THR A 15 10.00 -1.24 -11.87
CA THR A 15 8.85 -0.94 -11.02
C THR A 15 7.69 -0.40 -11.82
N LEU A 16 6.50 -0.93 -11.58
CA LEU A 16 5.28 -0.38 -12.14
C LEU A 16 4.92 0.90 -11.40
N GLY A 17 4.71 1.99 -12.12
CA GLY A 17 4.37 3.29 -11.54
C GLY A 17 2.90 3.64 -11.71
N LEU A 18 2.26 4.11 -10.63
CA LEU A 18 0.90 4.64 -10.61
C LEU A 18 -0.09 3.69 -11.31
N LEU A 19 -0.79 4.18 -12.34
CA LEU A 19 -1.82 3.43 -13.07
C LEU A 19 -1.30 2.15 -13.72
N ASN A 20 0.01 2.02 -13.97
CA ASN A 20 0.57 0.78 -14.51
C ASN A 20 0.54 -0.39 -13.51
N GLN A 21 0.17 -0.14 -12.25
CA GLN A 21 -0.04 -1.18 -11.23
C GLN A 21 -1.49 -1.71 -11.23
N GLY A 22 -2.40 -1.16 -12.04
CA GLY A 22 -3.82 -1.51 -11.97
C GLY A 22 -4.09 -2.99 -12.24
N GLU A 23 -4.68 -3.67 -11.26
CA GLU A 23 -5.09 -5.08 -11.37
C GLU A 23 -5.99 -5.31 -12.60
N GLY A 24 -7.01 -4.47 -12.80
CA GLY A 24 -7.91 -4.57 -13.96
C GLY A 24 -7.27 -4.25 -15.31
N LEU A 25 -6.04 -3.70 -15.34
CA LEU A 25 -5.33 -3.35 -16.57
C LEU A 25 -4.34 -4.45 -16.99
N ASN A 26 -3.57 -4.98 -16.04
CA ASN A 26 -2.49 -5.93 -16.34
C ASN A 26 -2.25 -6.97 -15.25
N GLY A 27 -3.19 -7.12 -14.31
CA GLY A 27 -3.06 -8.05 -13.18
C GLY A 27 -1.87 -7.70 -12.31
N ASN A 28 -1.69 -6.43 -11.93
CA ASN A 28 -0.52 -5.95 -11.17
C ASN A 28 0.81 -6.40 -11.82
N GLY A 29 0.89 -6.35 -13.15
CA GLY A 29 2.07 -6.72 -13.93
C GLY A 29 2.17 -8.18 -14.37
N GLU A 30 1.33 -9.09 -13.85
CA GLU A 30 1.38 -10.51 -14.17
C GLU A 30 1.26 -10.77 -15.69
N LEU A 31 0.42 -9.98 -16.36
CA LEU A 31 0.23 -10.05 -17.80
C LEU A 31 1.55 -9.93 -18.58
N TYR A 32 2.47 -9.08 -18.13
CA TYR A 32 3.76 -8.88 -18.82
C TYR A 32 4.67 -10.10 -18.68
N ILE A 33 4.67 -10.73 -17.50
CA ILE A 33 5.43 -11.95 -17.24
C ILE A 33 4.88 -13.13 -18.05
N GLN A 34 3.55 -13.26 -18.11
CA GLN A 34 2.89 -14.30 -18.89
C GLN A 34 3.16 -14.16 -20.40
N LYS A 35 3.09 -12.93 -20.93
CA LYS A 35 3.35 -12.63 -22.35
C LYS A 35 4.83 -12.78 -22.74
N HIS A 36 5.75 -12.48 -21.82
CA HIS A 36 7.18 -12.44 -22.11
C HIS A 36 7.96 -13.28 -21.10
N ARG A 37 7.80 -14.61 -21.16
CA ARG A 37 8.42 -15.55 -20.21
C ARG A 37 9.96 -15.54 -20.18
N ALA A 38 10.59 -15.02 -21.23
CA ALA A 38 12.05 -14.89 -21.33
C ALA A 38 12.61 -13.59 -20.72
N LEU A 39 11.75 -12.76 -20.09
CA LEU A 39 12.20 -11.57 -19.37
C LEU A 39 13.17 -11.96 -18.25
N ARG A 40 14.36 -11.36 -18.28
CA ARG A 40 15.38 -11.51 -17.24
C ARG A 40 15.17 -10.50 -16.11
N ILE A 41 14.56 -9.37 -16.44
CA ILE A 41 14.18 -8.32 -15.50
C ILE A 41 13.23 -8.86 -14.43
N LYS A 42 13.38 -8.38 -13.19
CA LYS A 42 12.41 -8.60 -12.12
C LYS A 42 11.39 -7.48 -12.13
N LEU A 43 10.12 -7.85 -12.21
CA LEU A 43 9.01 -6.90 -12.14
C LEU A 43 8.57 -6.74 -10.69
N VAL A 44 8.48 -5.50 -10.23
CA VAL A 44 8.08 -5.17 -8.85
C VAL A 44 6.94 -4.16 -8.91
N ASP A 45 5.75 -4.54 -8.48
CA ASP A 45 4.67 -3.58 -8.27
C ASP A 45 4.84 -2.81 -6.96
N GLY A 46 5.54 -3.38 -5.98
CA GLY A 46 5.97 -2.74 -4.73
C GLY A 46 4.94 -2.75 -3.60
N SER A 47 3.93 -3.61 -3.71
CA SER A 47 2.80 -3.67 -2.79
C SER A 47 3.19 -4.03 -1.36
N SER A 48 4.20 -4.86 -1.16
CA SER A 48 4.62 -5.35 0.16
C SER A 48 5.22 -4.24 1.01
N LEU A 49 6.03 -3.37 0.41
CA LEU A 49 6.53 -2.18 1.11
C LEU A 49 5.42 -1.15 1.34
N ALA A 50 4.48 -1.01 0.40
CA ALA A 50 3.32 -0.14 0.61
C ALA A 50 2.45 -0.63 1.79
N VAL A 51 2.20 -1.94 1.89
CA VAL A 51 1.53 -2.57 3.05
C VAL A 51 2.32 -2.29 4.33
N ALA A 52 3.64 -2.48 4.32
CA ALA A 52 4.47 -2.19 5.49
C ALA A 52 4.33 -0.74 5.95
N VAL A 53 4.39 0.22 5.02
CA VAL A 53 4.23 1.65 5.33
C VAL A 53 2.86 1.90 5.96
N VAL A 54 1.76 1.37 5.41
CA VAL A 54 0.42 1.52 6.00
C VAL A 54 0.37 0.95 7.41
N LEU A 55 0.89 -0.26 7.61
CA LEU A 55 0.91 -0.92 8.93
C LEU A 55 1.72 -0.13 9.96
N HIS A 56 2.83 0.50 9.55
CA HIS A 56 3.67 1.31 10.42
C HIS A 56 3.17 2.76 10.62
N SER A 57 2.22 3.23 9.80
CA SER A 57 1.52 4.50 9.99
C SER A 57 0.37 4.41 11.00
N ILE A 58 -0.09 3.21 11.36
CA ILE A 58 -1.14 3.00 12.36
C ILE A 58 -0.56 3.26 13.76
N PRO A 59 -1.20 4.08 14.61
CA PRO A 59 -0.77 4.28 16.00
C PRO A 59 -0.68 2.97 16.78
N LYS A 60 0.33 2.84 17.65
CA LYS A 60 0.61 1.57 18.36
C LYS A 60 -0.53 1.05 19.24
N GLU A 61 -1.33 1.95 19.81
CA GLU A 61 -2.43 1.62 20.72
C GLU A 61 -3.76 1.35 19.97
N THR A 62 -3.75 1.33 18.63
CA THR A 62 -4.94 1.08 17.84
C THR A 62 -5.40 -0.37 17.97
N SER A 63 -6.60 -0.56 18.52
CA SER A 63 -7.27 -1.87 18.63
C SER A 63 -8.31 -2.12 17.52
N GLN A 64 -8.77 -1.06 16.84
CA GLN A 64 -9.80 -1.13 15.80
C GLN A 64 -9.48 -0.20 14.64
N VAL A 65 -9.70 -0.69 13.41
CA VAL A 65 -9.63 0.11 12.19
C VAL A 65 -10.88 -0.11 11.34
N LEU A 66 -11.26 0.87 10.52
CA LEU A 66 -12.29 0.71 9.48
C LEU A 66 -11.65 0.71 8.09
N PHE A 67 -11.96 -0.29 7.26
CA PHE A 67 -11.65 -0.27 5.83
C PHE A 67 -12.75 0.37 5.01
N ARG A 68 -12.40 1.35 4.18
CA ARG A 68 -13.27 1.90 3.13
C ARG A 68 -12.54 2.02 1.78
N GLY A 69 -13.32 2.06 0.71
CA GLY A 69 -12.82 1.98 -0.67
C GLY A 69 -12.80 0.55 -1.20
N ASN A 70 -12.27 0.39 -2.41
CA ASN A 70 -12.28 -0.87 -3.14
C ASN A 70 -11.29 -1.87 -2.53
N LEU A 71 -11.73 -3.13 -2.39
CA LEU A 71 -10.83 -4.23 -2.05
C LEU A 71 -9.81 -4.45 -3.16
N ASN A 72 -8.54 -4.51 -2.80
CA ASN A 72 -7.43 -4.87 -3.66
C ASN A 72 -6.45 -5.76 -2.89
N LYS A 73 -5.39 -6.24 -3.55
CA LYS A 73 -4.41 -7.12 -2.89
C LYS A 73 -3.74 -6.53 -1.65
N LEU A 74 -3.54 -5.21 -1.58
CA LEU A 74 -3.03 -4.54 -0.36
C LEU A 74 -4.04 -4.68 0.77
N THR A 75 -5.33 -4.52 0.48
CA THR A 75 -6.40 -4.64 1.49
C THR A 75 -6.40 -6.02 2.14
N TYR A 76 -6.29 -7.08 1.33
CA TYR A 76 -6.21 -8.45 1.85
C TYR A 76 -4.96 -8.66 2.72
N ALA A 77 -3.80 -8.18 2.28
CA ALA A 77 -2.55 -8.31 3.03
C ALA A 77 -2.56 -7.52 4.35
N ILE A 78 -3.08 -6.29 4.34
CA ILE A 78 -3.21 -5.45 5.53
C ILE A 78 -4.21 -6.09 6.50
N ALA A 79 -5.39 -6.53 6.02
CA ALA A 79 -6.39 -7.19 6.86
C ALA A 79 -5.80 -8.44 7.54
N HIS A 80 -5.07 -9.27 6.79
CA HIS A 80 -4.39 -10.43 7.36
C HIS A 80 -3.37 -10.04 8.43
N ALA A 81 -2.52 -9.05 8.16
CA ALA A 81 -1.52 -8.59 9.12
C ALA A 81 -2.12 -7.99 10.39
N LEU A 82 -3.21 -7.23 10.28
CA LEU A 82 -3.90 -6.62 11.42
C LEU A 82 -4.65 -7.66 12.25
N CYS A 83 -5.43 -8.54 11.60
CA CYS A 83 -6.15 -9.59 12.31
C CYS A 83 -5.19 -10.56 13.01
N ALA A 84 -4.00 -10.82 12.46
CA ALA A 84 -2.96 -11.62 13.12
C ALA A 84 -2.27 -10.90 14.31
N ARG A 85 -2.45 -9.58 14.44
CA ARG A 85 -1.99 -8.75 15.57
C ARG A 85 -3.13 -8.46 16.57
N ASP A 86 -4.23 -9.19 16.48
CA ASP A 86 -5.45 -8.99 17.29
C ASP A 86 -6.07 -7.59 17.19
N ILE A 87 -5.88 -6.92 16.05
CA ILE A 87 -6.55 -5.66 15.71
C ILE A 87 -7.84 -5.99 14.97
N GLN A 88 -8.95 -5.40 15.42
CA GLN A 88 -10.24 -5.59 14.78
C GLN A 88 -10.34 -4.75 13.50
N VAL A 89 -10.65 -5.43 12.41
CA VAL A 89 -10.82 -4.85 11.08
C VAL A 89 -12.31 -4.76 10.78
N TYR A 90 -12.83 -3.54 10.76
CA TYR A 90 -14.22 -3.26 10.45
C TYR A 90 -14.40 -3.05 8.94
N VAL A 91 -15.50 -3.56 8.40
CA VAL A 91 -15.97 -3.32 7.03
C VAL A 91 -17.47 -3.07 7.01
N ALA A 92 -17.95 -2.30 6.04
CA ALA A 92 -19.35 -1.89 5.98
C ALA A 92 -20.21 -2.72 5.02
N SER A 93 -19.60 -3.35 4.00
CA SER A 93 -20.32 -4.21 3.06
C SER A 93 -20.25 -5.68 3.48
N LYS A 94 -21.39 -6.38 3.36
CA LYS A 94 -21.45 -7.83 3.54
C LYS A 94 -20.60 -8.55 2.49
N ASP A 95 -20.55 -8.06 1.26
CA ASP A 95 -19.74 -8.64 0.19
C ASP A 95 -18.23 -8.49 0.48
N GLU A 96 -17.81 -7.30 0.95
CA GLU A 96 -16.42 -7.06 1.38
C GLU A 96 -16.03 -7.99 2.54
N HIS A 97 -16.92 -8.12 3.54
CA HIS A 97 -16.73 -9.01 4.69
C HIS A 97 -16.54 -10.46 4.25
N GLU A 98 -17.42 -11.00 3.41
CA GLU A 98 -17.32 -12.39 2.96
C GLU A 98 -16.08 -12.64 2.06
N LYS A 99 -15.65 -11.65 1.27
CA LYS A 99 -14.40 -11.74 0.49
C LYS A 99 -13.17 -11.81 1.39
N LEU A 100 -13.04 -10.90 2.35
CA LEU A 100 -11.93 -10.88 3.30
C LEU A 100 -11.94 -12.09 4.24
N LYS A 101 -13.12 -12.51 4.71
CA LYS A 101 -13.27 -13.68 5.56
C LYS A 101 -12.75 -14.95 4.87
N ARG A 102 -13.07 -15.12 3.58
CA ARG A 102 -12.58 -16.25 2.77
C ARG A 102 -11.07 -16.25 2.61
N SER A 103 -10.41 -15.10 2.54
CA SER A 103 -8.94 -15.04 2.43
C SER A 103 -8.19 -15.25 3.74
N LEU A 104 -8.87 -15.19 4.89
CA LEU A 104 -8.25 -15.33 6.22
C LEU A 104 -8.21 -16.78 6.73
N ASP A 105 -8.66 -17.75 5.93
CA ASP A 105 -8.68 -19.20 6.21
C ASP A 105 -9.18 -19.58 7.61
N GLY A 106 -10.10 -18.77 8.17
CA GLY A 106 -10.72 -18.99 9.48
C GLY A 106 -9.84 -18.72 10.70
N LYS A 107 -8.50 -18.63 10.57
CA LYS A 107 -7.58 -18.47 11.72
C LYS A 107 -7.75 -17.15 12.47
N TYR A 108 -8.09 -16.09 11.76
CA TYR A 108 -8.21 -14.74 12.33
C TYR A 108 -9.59 -14.10 12.06
N GLY A 109 -10.58 -14.91 11.66
CA GLY A 109 -11.89 -14.42 11.24
C GLY A 109 -12.67 -13.68 12.34
N GLY A 110 -12.38 -13.95 13.62
CA GLY A 110 -12.99 -13.26 14.76
C GLY A 110 -12.65 -11.77 14.83
N ASN A 111 -11.53 -11.36 14.24
CA ASN A 111 -11.09 -9.97 14.19
C ASN A 111 -11.66 -9.21 12.99
N LEU A 112 -12.42 -9.85 12.09
CA LEU A 112 -13.08 -9.19 10.96
C LEU A 112 -14.56 -8.90 11.30
N ILE A 113 -14.89 -7.63 11.50
CA ILE A 113 -16.20 -7.18 11.99
C ILE A 113 -17.01 -6.54 10.88
N LEU A 114 -18.21 -7.08 10.62
CA LEU A 114 -19.20 -6.40 9.78
C LEU A 114 -19.94 -5.36 10.63
N SER A 115 -19.76 -4.08 10.32
CA SER A 115 -20.52 -3.02 10.98
C SER A 115 -20.96 -1.95 10.01
N ARG A 116 -22.19 -1.46 10.19
CA ARG A 116 -22.69 -0.26 9.51
C ARG A 116 -22.41 1.02 10.28
N THR A 117 -21.80 0.91 11.46
CA THR A 117 -21.32 2.07 12.23
C THR A 117 -19.93 2.45 11.78
N PHE A 118 -19.68 3.76 11.76
CA PHE A 118 -18.46 4.37 11.26
C PHE A 118 -17.66 5.00 12.40
N SER A 119 -17.69 4.40 13.60
CA SER A 119 -17.22 5.03 14.85
C SER A 119 -15.72 4.87 15.12
N GLN A 120 -14.98 4.17 14.28
CA GLN A 120 -13.55 3.94 14.45
C GLN A 120 -12.76 5.23 14.25
N GLU A 121 -11.74 5.44 15.07
CA GLU A 121 -10.87 6.62 14.98
C GLU A 121 -9.83 6.50 13.86
N ILE A 122 -9.51 5.27 13.42
CA ILE A 122 -8.53 5.00 12.37
C ILE A 122 -9.22 4.40 11.15
N TRP A 123 -9.13 5.08 10.02
CA TRP A 123 -9.72 4.66 8.75
C TRP A 123 -8.63 4.34 7.74
N LEU A 124 -8.58 3.10 7.29
CA LEU A 124 -7.75 2.69 6.16
C LEU A 124 -8.56 2.88 4.89
N VAL A 125 -8.09 3.74 4.00
CA VAL A 125 -8.88 4.18 2.84
C VAL A 125 -8.19 3.98 1.50
N GLY A 126 -8.92 3.50 0.51
CA GLY A 126 -8.43 3.30 -0.85
C GLY A 126 -9.26 4.01 -1.91
N ASP A 127 -9.00 3.69 -3.17
CA ASP A 127 -9.76 4.17 -4.32
C ASP A 127 -11.25 3.83 -4.14
N GLY A 128 -12.14 4.70 -4.60
CA GLY A 128 -13.58 4.50 -4.46
C GLY A 128 -14.17 4.93 -3.11
N LEU A 129 -13.39 5.54 -2.22
CA LEU A 129 -13.90 6.19 -1.01
C LEU A 129 -14.91 7.29 -1.37
N ALA A 130 -16.18 7.11 -0.97
CA ALA A 130 -17.23 8.08 -1.27
C ALA A 130 -17.23 9.26 -0.28
N GLU A 131 -17.55 10.47 -0.78
CA GLU A 131 -17.62 11.68 0.04
C GLU A 131 -18.64 11.55 1.18
N GLU A 132 -19.80 10.96 0.91
CA GLU A 132 -20.85 10.72 1.90
C GLU A 132 -20.44 9.73 3.00
N GLU A 133 -19.46 8.88 2.75
CA GLU A 133 -18.91 7.99 3.79
C GLU A 133 -17.93 8.74 4.69
N GLN A 134 -17.07 9.58 4.10
CA GLN A 134 -16.19 10.45 4.88
C GLN A 134 -17.00 11.35 5.82
N LYS A 135 -18.17 11.83 5.39
CA LYS A 135 -19.12 12.61 6.21
C LYS A 135 -19.70 11.85 7.42
N LYS A 136 -19.37 10.58 7.63
CA LYS A 136 -19.77 9.78 8.80
C LYS A 136 -18.64 9.56 9.81
N ALA A 137 -17.39 9.88 9.46
CA ALA A 137 -16.22 9.70 10.31
C ALA A 137 -16.23 10.60 11.58
N PRO A 138 -16.00 10.09 12.79
CA PRO A 138 -15.91 10.90 14.00
C PRO A 138 -14.93 12.06 13.83
N LYS A 139 -15.19 13.17 14.52
CA LYS A 139 -14.21 14.26 14.62
C LYS A 139 -12.87 13.70 15.10
N GLY A 140 -11.77 14.14 14.49
CA GLY A 140 -10.42 13.68 14.83
C GLY A 140 -10.03 12.33 14.22
N THR A 141 -10.88 11.73 13.36
CA THR A 141 -10.53 10.50 12.65
C THR A 141 -9.24 10.68 11.85
N LEU A 142 -8.35 9.69 11.93
CA LEU A 142 -7.16 9.59 11.10
C LEU A 142 -7.43 8.71 9.89
N PHE A 143 -7.40 9.31 8.70
CA PHE A 143 -7.44 8.62 7.42
C PHE A 143 -6.02 8.25 6.97
N ILE A 144 -5.76 6.95 6.81
CA ILE A 144 -4.50 6.40 6.30
C ILE A 144 -4.76 5.77 4.93
N PRO A 145 -4.31 6.41 3.84
CA PRO A 145 -4.53 5.87 2.51
C PRO A 145 -3.69 4.62 2.25
N PHE A 146 -4.26 3.66 1.50
CA PHE A 146 -3.54 2.52 0.92
C PHE A 146 -3.59 2.51 -0.62
N SER A 147 -4.12 3.57 -1.24
CA SER A 147 -4.13 3.81 -2.69
C SER A 147 -2.93 4.65 -3.14
N GLN A 148 -2.62 4.59 -4.45
CA GLN A 148 -1.54 5.38 -5.04
C GLN A 148 -1.85 6.88 -5.04
N PHE A 149 -3.12 7.25 -5.26
CA PHE A 149 -3.58 8.62 -5.24
C PHE A 149 -4.19 9.00 -3.88
N PRO A 150 -3.96 10.23 -3.40
CA PRO A 150 -4.54 10.69 -2.14
C PRO A 150 -6.07 10.80 -2.28
N PRO A 151 -6.84 10.49 -1.23
CA PRO A 151 -8.26 10.73 -1.23
C PRO A 151 -8.55 12.23 -1.26
N LYS A 152 -9.70 12.61 -1.82
CA LYS A 152 -10.23 13.96 -1.63
C LYS A 152 -10.57 14.15 -0.15
N GLN A 153 -10.04 15.21 0.46
CA GLN A 153 -10.30 15.54 1.86
C GLN A 153 -11.63 16.26 1.98
N ILE A 154 -12.62 15.60 2.58
CA ILE A 154 -13.99 16.12 2.73
C ILE A 154 -14.26 16.62 4.14
N ARG A 155 -13.55 16.07 5.15
CA ARG A 155 -13.82 16.35 6.56
C ARG A 155 -12.68 17.13 7.18
N GLU A 156 -12.89 18.44 7.34
CA GLU A 156 -11.86 19.40 7.76
C GLU A 156 -11.40 19.21 9.22
N ASP A 157 -12.24 18.62 10.07
CA ASP A 157 -11.94 18.33 11.48
C ASP A 157 -11.35 16.92 11.69
N CYS A 158 -10.78 16.35 10.62
CA CYS A 158 -10.09 15.05 10.61
C CYS A 158 -8.66 15.17 10.07
N LEU A 159 -7.86 14.14 10.30
CA LEU A 159 -6.46 14.08 9.88
C LEU A 159 -6.33 13.17 8.65
N TYR A 160 -5.53 13.59 7.69
CA TYR A 160 -5.25 12.79 6.49
C TYR A 160 -3.75 12.53 6.39
N HIS A 161 -3.37 11.27 6.49
CA HIS A 161 -2.01 10.84 6.19
C HIS A 161 -1.78 10.93 4.67
N SER A 162 -0.52 11.08 4.26
CA SER A 162 -0.10 10.87 2.87
C SER A 162 -0.42 9.45 2.40
N THR A 163 -0.47 9.25 1.08
CA THR A 163 -0.37 7.90 0.50
C THR A 163 0.94 7.22 0.92
N PRO A 164 1.03 5.87 0.83
CA PRO A 164 2.22 5.13 1.22
C PRO A 164 3.48 5.67 0.55
N ALA A 165 4.34 6.31 1.34
CA ALA A 165 5.51 7.02 0.86
C ALA A 165 6.60 7.08 1.94
N MET A 166 7.83 7.26 1.49
CA MET A 166 9.00 7.33 2.36
C MET A 166 9.91 8.49 1.94
N ILE A 167 10.57 9.07 2.93
CA ILE A 167 11.63 10.05 2.75
C ILE A 167 12.85 9.33 2.18
N ALA A 168 13.39 9.83 1.07
CA ALA A 168 14.58 9.30 0.43
C ALA A 168 15.86 9.71 1.19
N PRO A 169 16.88 8.83 1.23
CA PRO A 169 18.15 9.09 1.90
C PRO A 169 18.88 10.31 1.29
N GLN A 170 19.78 10.92 2.07
CA GLN A 170 20.55 12.11 1.64
C GLN A 170 21.49 11.86 0.47
N SER A 171 21.84 10.60 0.20
CA SER A 171 22.64 10.21 -0.97
C SER A 171 21.89 10.36 -2.31
N PHE A 172 20.58 10.61 -2.31
CA PHE A 172 19.80 10.79 -3.54
C PHE A 172 19.81 12.26 -3.95
N ASP A 173 20.66 12.58 -4.91
CA ASP A 173 20.74 13.92 -5.49
C ASP A 173 19.63 14.17 -6.52
N ASN A 174 19.29 15.45 -6.71
CA ASN A 174 18.33 15.92 -7.72
C ASN A 174 16.92 15.29 -7.64
N LEU A 175 16.55 14.75 -6.47
CA LEU A 175 15.18 14.28 -6.22
C LEU A 175 14.30 15.45 -5.79
N HIS A 176 13.55 16.01 -6.75
CA HIS A 176 12.50 16.99 -6.48
C HIS A 176 11.27 16.30 -5.88
N SER A 177 10.18 16.21 -6.64
CA SER A 177 8.96 15.49 -6.27
C SER A 177 8.69 14.42 -7.32
N CYS A 178 8.53 13.17 -6.89
CA CYS A 178 8.22 12.04 -7.79
C CYS A 178 6.73 11.99 -8.13
N GLU A 179 5.88 12.43 -7.22
CA GLU A 179 4.43 12.54 -7.36
C GLU A 179 4.01 13.92 -6.83
N ASN A 180 3.22 14.69 -7.59
CA ASN A 180 2.98 16.12 -7.34
C ASN A 180 2.32 16.46 -5.99
N TRP A 181 1.73 15.48 -5.30
CA TRP A 181 1.18 15.63 -3.95
C TRP A 181 2.17 15.27 -2.83
N LEU A 182 3.34 14.71 -3.15
CA LEU A 182 4.39 14.39 -2.19
C LEU A 182 5.41 15.54 -2.10
N PRO A 183 5.91 15.84 -0.88
CA PRO A 183 6.89 16.89 -0.69
C PRO A 183 8.25 16.50 -1.31
N ARG A 184 9.17 17.46 -1.35
CA ARG A 184 10.51 17.21 -1.87
C ARG A 184 11.20 16.06 -1.14
N ARG A 185 11.94 15.26 -1.89
CA ARG A 185 12.69 14.09 -1.40
C ARG A 185 11.83 13.01 -0.75
N VAL A 186 10.56 12.95 -1.12
CA VAL A 186 9.65 11.90 -0.72
C VAL A 186 9.18 11.17 -1.96
N MET A 187 9.14 9.85 -1.85
CA MET A 187 8.85 8.94 -2.95
C MET A 187 7.81 7.92 -2.50
N SER A 188 6.90 7.57 -3.42
CA SER A 188 5.93 6.52 -3.15
C SER A 188 6.59 5.19 -2.76
N ALA A 189 6.00 4.48 -1.79
CA ALA A 189 6.54 3.24 -1.24
C ALA A 189 6.71 2.16 -2.32
N TRP A 190 5.82 2.14 -3.30
CA TRP A 190 5.91 1.24 -4.46
C TRP A 190 7.20 1.46 -5.26
N ARG A 191 7.60 2.72 -5.50
CA ARG A 191 8.86 3.06 -6.18
C ARG A 191 10.08 2.69 -5.33
N VAL A 192 10.03 2.99 -4.04
CA VAL A 192 11.08 2.60 -3.08
C VAL A 192 11.27 1.08 -3.07
N ALA A 193 10.20 0.30 -3.17
CA ALA A 193 10.27 -1.15 -3.16
C ALA A 193 11.14 -1.70 -4.29
N GLY A 194 11.03 -1.15 -5.50
CA GLY A 194 11.87 -1.58 -6.62
C GLY A 194 13.34 -1.21 -6.48
N ILE A 195 13.63 -0.05 -5.89
CA ILE A 195 15.00 0.37 -5.55
C ILE A 195 15.58 -0.61 -4.52
N VAL A 196 14.83 -0.91 -3.45
CA VAL A 196 15.27 -1.86 -2.41
C VAL A 196 15.48 -3.26 -3.00
N HIS A 197 14.57 -3.76 -3.85
CA HIS A 197 14.76 -5.03 -4.57
C HIS A 197 16.07 -5.06 -5.36
N ALA A 198 16.41 -3.96 -6.04
CA ALA A 198 17.63 -3.86 -6.84
C ALA A 198 18.89 -3.82 -5.95
N LEU A 199 18.87 -3.02 -4.87
CA LEU A 199 19.98 -2.90 -3.92
C LEU A 199 20.26 -4.21 -3.19
N GLU A 200 19.20 -4.94 -2.84
CA GLU A 200 19.28 -6.23 -2.15
C GLU A 200 19.56 -7.42 -3.09
N GLY A 201 19.48 -7.21 -4.40
CA GLY A 201 19.66 -8.27 -5.40
C GLY A 201 18.60 -9.38 -5.31
N TRP A 202 17.38 -9.07 -4.85
CA TRP A 202 16.32 -10.07 -4.73
C TRP A 202 15.88 -10.54 -6.12
N ASN A 203 16.14 -11.82 -6.41
CA ASN A 203 15.85 -12.43 -7.71
C ASN A 203 14.45 -13.03 -7.76
N MET A 204 13.42 -12.21 -7.54
CA MET A 204 12.03 -12.61 -7.72
C MET A 204 11.17 -11.47 -8.25
N ASN A 205 10.06 -11.82 -8.87
CA ASN A 205 9.03 -10.84 -9.21
C ASN A 205 8.14 -10.61 -7.99
N GLU A 206 7.63 -9.39 -7.87
CA GLU A 206 6.51 -9.03 -7.02
C GLU A 206 5.43 -8.46 -7.95
N CYS A 207 4.55 -9.33 -8.46
CA CYS A 207 3.51 -8.97 -9.43
C CYS A 207 2.31 -9.91 -9.30
N GLY A 208 1.15 -9.53 -9.84
CA GLY A 208 -0.06 -10.32 -9.66
C GLY A 208 -0.49 -10.39 -8.20
N SER A 209 -0.92 -11.57 -7.77
CA SER A 209 -1.24 -11.87 -6.36
C SER A 209 -0.01 -12.11 -5.49
N MET A 210 1.19 -12.21 -6.08
CA MET A 210 2.41 -12.46 -5.33
C MET A 210 2.76 -11.25 -4.45
N MET A 211 2.97 -11.53 -3.17
CA MET A 211 3.51 -10.59 -2.20
C MET A 211 4.91 -11.03 -1.80
N PHE A 212 5.79 -10.06 -1.61
CA PHE A 212 7.08 -10.25 -0.97
C PHE A 212 6.93 -10.24 0.56
N ASP A 213 7.97 -10.62 1.28
CA ASP A 213 7.99 -10.52 2.74
C ASP A 213 7.93 -9.04 3.19
N ILE A 214 6.80 -8.68 3.81
CA ILE A 214 6.47 -7.30 4.25
C ILE A 214 7.51 -6.78 5.24
N GLU A 215 7.89 -7.57 6.24
CA GLU A 215 8.81 -7.17 7.29
C GLU A 215 10.25 -7.08 6.76
N LYS A 216 10.63 -7.97 5.84
CA LYS A 216 11.93 -7.93 5.17
C LYS A 216 12.04 -6.69 4.27
N ALA A 217 11.01 -6.38 3.48
CA ALA A 217 10.96 -5.16 2.67
C ALA A 217 11.09 -3.90 3.54
N TRP A 218 10.34 -3.85 4.65
CA TRP A 218 10.41 -2.76 5.61
C TRP A 218 11.81 -2.57 6.18
N LYS A 219 12.40 -3.61 6.77
CA LYS A 219 13.74 -3.55 7.37
C LYS A 219 14.80 -3.14 6.36
N ALA A 220 14.78 -3.72 5.17
CA ALA A 220 15.72 -3.36 4.11
C ALA A 220 15.58 -1.89 3.68
N SER A 221 14.34 -1.39 3.55
CA SER A 221 14.12 0.03 3.23
C SER A 221 14.76 0.97 4.26
N LEU A 222 14.64 0.64 5.55
CA LEU A 222 15.26 1.42 6.62
C LEU A 222 16.80 1.30 6.60
N GLN A 223 17.35 0.12 6.31
CA GLN A 223 18.79 -0.10 6.19
C GLN A 223 19.40 0.71 5.04
N HIS A 224 18.68 0.85 3.92
CA HIS A 224 19.07 1.69 2.79
C HIS A 224 18.76 3.19 3.00
N GLY A 225 18.39 3.58 4.22
CA GLY A 225 18.27 4.98 4.61
C GLY A 225 16.93 5.64 4.27
N PHE A 226 15.95 4.90 3.74
CA PHE A 226 14.59 5.41 3.62
C PHE A 226 13.95 5.54 5.00
N ARG A 227 13.07 6.52 5.17
CA ARG A 227 12.38 6.76 6.45
C ARG A 227 10.88 6.94 6.23
N PRO A 228 10.01 6.45 7.13
CA PRO A 228 8.59 6.75 7.04
C PRO A 228 8.34 8.25 7.20
N LEU A 229 7.25 8.70 6.60
CA LEU A 229 6.69 10.02 6.90
C LEU A 229 6.07 9.98 8.29
N ALA A 230 6.41 10.96 9.11
CA ALA A 230 5.66 11.19 10.34
C ALA A 230 4.28 11.76 9.99
N LEU A 231 3.29 11.43 10.82
CA LEU A 231 2.03 12.17 10.82
C LEU A 231 2.34 13.66 11.03
N PRO A 232 1.60 14.58 10.37
CA PRO A 232 1.62 15.97 10.76
C PRO A 232 1.31 16.05 12.26
N ALA A 233 2.12 16.80 13.01
CA ALA A 233 1.85 17.02 14.43
C ALA A 233 0.46 17.65 14.59
N MET A 234 -0.34 17.13 15.53
CA MET A 234 -1.63 17.70 15.94
C MET A 234 -1.43 19.05 16.64
#